data_AF-A0A0E0GXA6-F1
#
_entry.id   AF-A0A0E0GXA6-F1
#
_cell.length_a   1.000
_cell.length_b   1.000
_cell.length_c   1.000
_cell.angle_alpha   90.00
_cell.angle_beta   90.00
_cell.angle_gamma   90.00
#
_symmetry.space_group_name_H-M   'P 1'
#
loop_
_entity.id
_entity.type
_entity.pdbx_description
1 polymer ?
#
loop_
_entity_poly.entity_id
_entity_poly.type
_entity_poly.pdbx_seq_one_letter_code
_entity_poly.pdbx_strand_id
1 'polypeptide(L)' 'MDDDVHDGVDILSLSIGGPFENQGTLHVVAKGIPVVYAAGNDGPIAQTVENSSPWLLTVAAATIDRV' A
#
# COMPACT_ATOMS: atom_id res chain seq x y z
N MET A 1 0.20 -12.68 -2.35
CA MET A 1 0.82 -11.86 -3.42
C MET A 1 0.90 -12.63 -4.72
N ASP A 2 1.64 -13.75 -4.80
CA ASP A 2 1.59 -14.58 -6.02
C ASP A 2 0.21 -15.24 -6.20
N ASP A 3 -0.44 -15.68 -5.12
CA ASP A 3 -1.80 -16.24 -5.19
C ASP A 3 -2.83 -15.21 -5.69
N ASP A 4 -2.76 -13.95 -5.23
CA ASP A 4 -3.67 -12.89 -5.66
C ASP A 4 -3.59 -12.62 -7.19
N VAL A 5 -2.38 -12.76 -7.73
CA VAL A 5 -2.12 -12.66 -9.16
C VAL A 5 -2.69 -13.85 -9.93
N HIS A 6 -2.68 -15.03 -9.33
CA HIS A 6 -3.28 -16.24 -9.90
C HIS A 6 -4.81 -16.22 -9.83
N ASP A 7 -5.37 -15.57 -8.81
CA ASP A 7 -6.80 -15.42 -8.58
C ASP A 7 -7.43 -14.32 -9.47
N GLY A 8 -6.62 -13.57 -10.21
CA GLY A 8 -7.08 -12.62 -11.22
C GLY A 8 -7.72 -11.36 -10.64
N VAL A 9 -7.23 -10.87 -9.50
CA VAL A 9 -7.75 -9.65 -8.87
C VAL A 9 -7.47 -8.41 -9.70
N ASP A 10 -8.42 -7.47 -9.71
CA ASP A 10 -8.25 -6.19 -10.42
C ASP A 10 -7.47 -5.15 -9.58
N ILE A 11 -7.53 -5.24 -8.25
CA ILE A 11 -6.88 -4.31 -7.31
C ILE A 11 -6.49 -5.07 -6.05
N LEU A 12 -5.29 -4.81 -5.53
CA LEU A 12 -4.84 -5.35 -4.24
C LEU A 12 -4.84 -4.24 -3.17
N SER A 13 -5.65 -4.40 -2.12
CA SER A 13 -5.76 -3.45 -1.00
C SER A 13 -5.15 -4.03 0.27
N LEU A 14 -4.13 -3.36 0.81
CA LEU A 14 -3.33 -3.84 1.93
C LEU A 14 -3.29 -2.79 3.05
N SER A 15 -4.08 -3.03 4.09
CA SER A 15 -4.11 -2.22 5.32
C SER A 15 -3.17 -2.81 6.38
N ILE A 16 -1.92 -3.07 6.00
CA ILE A 16 -0.88 -3.60 6.87
C ILE A 16 0.34 -2.68 6.79
N GLY A 17 1.04 -2.55 7.92
CA GLY A 17 2.25 -1.75 8.08
C GLY A 17 3.45 -2.60 8.48
N GLY A 18 4.61 -1.99 8.50
CA GLY A 18 5.88 -2.60 8.86
C GLY A 18 7.07 -1.93 8.17
N PRO A 19 8.30 -2.08 8.72
CA PRO A 19 9.47 -1.33 8.28
C PRO A 19 9.96 -1.64 6.86
N PHE A 20 9.43 -2.70 6.24
CA PHE A 20 9.83 -3.13 4.91
C PHE A 20 8.64 -3.43 4.03
N GLU A 21 8.66 -2.81 2.86
CA GLU A 21 7.79 -3.10 1.74
C GLU A 21 8.09 -4.49 1.17
N ASN A 22 7.06 -5.22 0.72
CA ASN A 22 7.25 -6.57 0.20
C ASN A 22 7.65 -6.52 -1.28
N GLN A 23 8.89 -6.93 -1.60
CA GLN A 23 9.43 -6.93 -2.97
C GLN A 23 8.53 -7.59 -4.03
N GLY A 24 7.58 -8.46 -3.64
CA GLY A 24 6.56 -9.02 -4.51
C GLY A 24 5.56 -8.01 -5.11
N THR A 25 5.38 -6.83 -4.53
CA THR A 25 4.41 -5.84 -5.04
C THR A 25 4.78 -5.29 -6.42
N LEU A 26 6.08 -5.17 -6.72
CA LEU A 26 6.55 -4.73 -8.03
C LEU A 26 6.08 -5.70 -9.13
N HIS A 27 6.10 -7.00 -8.84
CA HIS A 27 5.63 -8.04 -9.77
C HIS A 27 4.11 -7.99 -9.97
N VAL A 28 3.36 -7.71 -8.90
CA VAL A 28 1.90 -7.53 -8.95
C VAL A 28 1.55 -6.31 -9.83
N VAL A 29 2.21 -5.17 -9.60
CA VAL A 29 2.03 -3.95 -10.41
C VAL A 29 2.46 -4.17 -11.86
N ALA A 30 3.57 -4.89 -12.10
CA ALA A 30 4.03 -5.22 -13.45
C ALA A 30 3.03 -6.09 -14.23
N LYS A 31 2.17 -6.84 -13.54
CA LYS A 31 1.07 -7.61 -14.14
C LYS A 31 -0.22 -6.80 -14.35
N GLY A 32 -0.18 -5.48 -14.09
CA GLY A 32 -1.30 -4.57 -14.31
C GLY A 32 -2.24 -4.44 -13.13
N ILE A 33 -1.90 -5.02 -11.97
CA ILE A 33 -2.73 -4.99 -10.76
C ILE A 33 -2.20 -3.87 -9.85
N PRO A 34 -2.89 -2.73 -9.71
CA PRO A 34 -2.49 -1.68 -8.78
C PRO A 34 -2.54 -2.17 -7.33
N VAL A 35 -1.56 -1.75 -6.53
CA VAL A 35 -1.43 -2.09 -5.12
C VAL A 35 -1.61 -0.82 -4.27
N VAL A 36 -2.52 -0.88 -3.31
CA VAL A 36 -2.84 0.22 -2.39
C VAL A 36 -2.39 -0.14 -0.98
N TYR A 37 -1.58 0.73 -0.37
CA TYR A 37 -1.05 0.56 0.97
C TYR A 37 -1.39 1.73 1.90
N ALA A 38 -1.49 1.45 3.20
CA ALA A 38 -1.50 2.49 4.22
C ALA A 38 -0.10 3.10 4.40
N ALA A 39 -0.05 4.42 4.66
CA ALA A 39 1.19 5.14 4.96
C ALA A 39 1.77 4.87 6.36
N GLY A 40 1.04 4.13 7.22
CA GLY A 40 1.40 3.92 8.62
C GLY A 40 0.78 4.95 9.57
N ASN A 41 0.94 4.71 10.87
CA ASN A 41 0.32 5.51 11.95
C ASN A 41 1.35 6.18 12.89
N ASP A 42 2.65 6.10 12.58
CA ASP A 42 3.74 6.58 13.44
C ASP A 42 4.07 8.08 13.30
N GLY A 43 3.23 8.83 12.57
CA GLY A 43 3.26 10.29 12.60
C GLY A 43 3.12 10.85 14.02
N PRO A 44 3.42 12.15 14.24
CA PRO A 44 3.56 13.21 13.23
C PRO A 44 5.02 13.57 12.89
N ILE A 45 6.00 12.85 13.43
CA ILE A 45 7.42 13.11 13.16
C ILE A 45 7.66 12.90 11.65
N ALA A 46 8.49 13.75 11.05
CA ALA A 46 8.83 13.61 9.63
C ALA A 46 9.50 12.25 9.35
N GLN A 47 9.34 11.77 8.10
CA GLN A 47 9.96 10.52 7.62
C GLN A 47 9.47 9.23 8.32
N THR A 48 8.21 9.20 8.77
CA THR A 48 7.58 8.00 9.35
C THR A 48 6.67 7.25 8.37
N VAL A 49 6.59 7.68 7.11
CA VAL A 49 5.78 7.02 6.08
C VAL A 49 6.38 5.66 5.72
N GLU A 50 5.57 4.61 5.84
CA GLU A 50 5.88 3.26 5.40
C GLU A 50 5.45 3.02 3.94
N ASN A 51 5.88 1.90 3.35
CA ASN A 51 5.46 1.46 2.00
C ASN A 51 5.62 2.55 0.92
N SER A 52 6.76 3.24 0.90
CA SER A 52 7.03 4.41 0.05
C SER A 52 7.63 4.06 -1.32
N SER A 53 7.54 2.79 -1.75
CA SER A 53 8.01 2.37 -3.07
C SER A 53 7.26 3.12 -4.19
N PRO A 54 7.96 3.55 -5.27
CA PRO A 54 7.41 4.49 -6.25
C PRO A 54 6.28 3.91 -7.12
N TRP A 55 6.09 2.59 -7.12
CA TRP A 55 5.01 1.90 -7.83
C TRP A 55 3.77 1.67 -6.97
N LEU A 56 3.79 2.02 -5.68
CA LEU A 56 2.68 1.84 -4.76
C LEU A 56 1.79 3.08 -4.67
N LEU A 57 0.49 2.87 -4.49
CA LEU A 57 -0.42 3.92 -4.05
C LEU A 57 -0.46 3.95 -2.51
N THR A 58 0.32 4.85 -1.91
CA THR A 58 0.41 4.99 -0.45
C THR A 58 -0.58 6.04 0.07
N VAL A 59 -1.46 5.65 0.97
CA VAL A 59 -2.61 6.45 1.43
C VAL A 59 -2.38 6.96 2.86
N ALA A 60 -2.45 8.29 3.03
CA ALA A 60 -2.41 8.96 4.33
C ALA A 60 -3.82 9.03 4.96
N ALA A 61 -3.87 9.25 6.27
CA ALA A 61 -5.12 9.42 7.01
C ALA A 61 -5.55 10.90 7.08
N ALA A 62 -6.84 11.16 6.89
CA ALA A 62 -7.46 12.47 7.07
C ALA A 62 -8.80 12.33 7.81
N THR A 63 -9.25 13.41 8.45
CA THR A 63 -10.56 13.49 9.09
C THR A 63 -11.60 14.06 8.12
N ILE A 64 -12.85 13.67 8.30
CA ILE A 64 -14.02 14.22 7.59
C ILE A 64 -15.01 14.78 8.61
N ASP A 65 -15.65 15.90 8.27
CA ASP A 65 -16.73 16.46 9.08
C ASP A 65 -17.94 15.52 9.07
N ARG A 66 -18.58 15.34 10.22
CA ARG A 66 -19.72 14.42 10.42
C ARG A 66 -20.97 15.15 10.91
N VAL A 67 -21.26 16.31 10.32
CA VAL A 67 -22.48 17.08 10.58
C VAL A 67 -23.75 16.38 10.09
#